data_AF-A0A8H5VNX5-F1
#
_entry.id   AF-A0A8H5VNX5-F1
#
_cell.length_a   1.000
_cell.length_b   1.000
_cell.length_c   1.000
_cell.angle_alpha   90.00
_cell.angle_beta   90.00
_cell.angle_gamma   90.00
#
_symmetry.space_group_name_H-M   'P 1'
#
loop_
_entity.id
_entity.type
_entity.pdbx_description
1 polymer ?
#
loop_
_entity_poly.entity_id
_entity_poly.type
_entity_poly.pdbx_seq_one_letter_code
_entity_poly.pdbx_strand_id
1 'polypeptide(L)'
;MSTMKRGGLAPGALGSWEPTNTIKSTLSMIVKLLQQPDSNFPVNEEANSLFLRNNPVFRERAQEWAVKYAGAPAAETDSARYGGYNRNLIEPFIEMGYSKDAVLEAFQYVGIDRNNGKDYTLEEAYLGDVMLRLSDAL
;
A
#
# COMPACT_ATOMS: atom_id res chain seq x y z
N MET A 1 -5.61 32.10 5.79
CA MET A 1 -4.81 31.34 4.81
C MET A 1 -3.50 30.94 5.46
N SER A 2 -3.41 29.73 6.03
CA SER A 2 -2.19 29.24 6.67
C SER A 2 -1.26 28.67 5.61
N THR A 3 -0.04 29.20 5.54
CA THR A 3 1.01 28.77 4.62
C THR A 3 1.48 27.36 5.00
N MET A 4 0.99 26.33 4.31
CA MET A 4 1.52 24.97 4.43
C MET A 4 3.00 24.99 4.00
N LYS A 5 3.93 24.93 4.97
CA LYS A 5 5.36 24.93 4.69
C LYS A 5 5.73 23.58 4.06
N ARG A 6 6.02 23.62 2.75
CA ARG A 6 6.47 22.45 1.97
C ARG A 6 7.64 21.76 2.69
N GLY A 7 7.50 20.48 3.01
CA GLY A 7 8.56 19.64 3.58
C GLY A 7 8.98 19.95 5.02
N GLY A 8 8.20 20.72 5.78
CA GLY A 8 8.50 20.97 7.20
C GLY A 8 8.32 19.71 8.06
N LEU A 9 9.10 19.60 9.13
CA LEU A 9 8.87 18.66 10.22
C LEU A 9 8.38 19.44 11.44
N ALA A 10 7.45 18.87 12.22
CA ALA A 10 7.02 19.49 13.46
C ALA A 10 8.18 19.48 14.47
N PRO A 11 8.60 20.63 15.02
CA PRO A 11 9.70 20.66 15.99
C PRO A 11 9.44 19.76 17.20
N GLY A 12 8.18 19.67 17.67
CA GLY A 12 7.79 18.80 18.78
C GLY A 12 7.99 17.31 18.51
N ALA A 13 7.95 16.88 17.24
CA ALA A 13 8.19 15.49 16.86
C ALA A 13 9.68 15.10 16.95
N LEU A 14 10.59 16.07 17.00
CA LEU A 14 12.04 15.84 17.14
C LEU A 14 12.50 15.81 18.62
N GLY A 15 11.55 15.86 19.57
CA GLY A 15 11.84 15.87 21.00
C GLY A 15 12.46 17.19 21.48
N SER A 16 12.94 17.19 22.72
CA SER A 16 13.60 18.37 23.31
C SER A 16 14.93 18.65 22.61
N TRP A 17 15.16 19.93 22.28
CA TRP A 17 16.42 20.38 21.72
C TRP A 17 17.45 20.56 22.84
N GLU A 18 18.33 19.57 23.01
CA GLU A 18 19.37 19.57 24.04
C GLU A 18 20.77 19.81 23.41
N PRO A 19 21.70 20.50 24.09
CA PRO A 19 23.07 20.71 23.58
C PRO A 19 23.87 19.43 23.32
N THR A 20 23.43 18.30 23.89
CA THR A 20 24.01 16.97 23.70
C THR A 20 23.51 16.28 22.43
N ASN A 21 22.48 16.81 21.77
CA ASN A 21 21.98 16.26 20.52
C ASN A 21 23.02 16.45 19.41
N THR A 22 23.23 15.38 18.65
CA THR A 22 24.14 15.36 17.51
C THR A 22 23.35 15.18 16.22
N ILE A 23 23.97 15.48 15.08
CA ILE A 23 23.39 15.18 13.77
C ILE A 23 22.97 13.70 13.69
N LYS A 24 23.77 12.78 14.25
CA LYS A 24 23.45 11.35 14.29
C LYS A 24 22.18 11.06 15.09
N SER A 25 22.04 11.63 16.29
CA SER A 25 20.84 11.39 17.11
C SER A 25 19.60 12.00 16.46
N THR A 26 19.71 13.17 15.84
CA THR A 26 18.62 13.80 15.07
C THR A 26 18.21 12.93 13.87
N LEU A 27 19.17 12.44 13.07
CA LEU A 27 18.86 11.56 11.93
C LEU A 27 18.21 10.24 12.38
N SER A 28 18.69 9.64 13.47
CA SER A 28 18.04 8.46 14.06
C SER A 28 16.61 8.74 14.49
N MET A 29 16.33 9.95 15.00
CA MET A 29 14.96 10.34 15.37
C MET A 29 14.06 10.52 14.15
N ILE A 30 14.58 11.10 13.07
CA ILE A 30 13.85 11.20 11.79
C ILE A 30 13.52 9.79 11.26
N VAL A 31 14.46 8.84 11.32
CA VAL A 31 14.20 7.45 10.91
C VAL A 31 13.10 6.81 11.78
N LYS A 32 13.11 7.05 13.10
CA LYS A 32 12.04 6.58 13.98
C LYS A 32 10.68 7.16 13.59
N LEU A 33 10.61 8.46 13.27
CA LEU A 33 9.37 9.11 12.82
C LEU A 33 8.85 8.54 11.49
N LEU A 34 9.74 8.15 10.57
CA LEU A 34 9.33 7.50 9.33
C LEU A 34 8.72 6.11 9.58
N GLN A 35 9.18 5.40 10.62
CA GLN A 35 8.66 4.09 11.00
C GLN A 35 7.37 4.19 11.82
N GLN A 36 7.27 5.22 12.67
CA GLN A 36 6.15 5.45 13.57
C GLN A 36 5.75 6.93 13.51
N PRO A 37 4.78 7.28 12.64
CA PRO A 37 4.27 8.64 12.54
C PRO A 37 3.68 9.10 13.88
N ASP A 38 4.02 10.32 14.30
CA ASP A 38 3.49 10.93 15.52
C ASP A 38 2.26 11.80 15.20
N SER A 39 1.08 11.36 15.62
CA SER A 39 -0.18 12.08 15.44
C SER A 39 -0.43 13.21 16.43
N ASN A 40 0.43 13.40 17.44
CA ASN A 40 0.29 14.51 18.39
C ASN A 40 0.75 15.85 17.79
N PHE A 41 1.63 15.80 16.79
CA PHE A 41 2.17 16.97 16.12
C PHE A 41 2.02 16.87 14.58
N PRO A 42 0.78 16.81 14.05
CA PRO A 42 0.56 16.62 12.63
C PRO A 42 0.99 17.87 11.83
N VAL A 43 1.90 17.67 10.88
CA VAL A 43 2.29 18.73 9.92
C VAL A 43 1.32 18.78 8.73
N ASN A 44 0.73 17.63 8.40
CA ASN A 44 -0.24 17.49 7.32
C ASN A 44 -1.48 16.78 7.88
N GLU A 45 -2.57 17.54 8.02
CA GLU A 45 -3.82 17.06 8.60
C GLU A 45 -4.49 15.99 7.74
N GLU A 46 -4.39 16.09 6.41
CA GLU A 46 -4.94 15.09 5.48
C GLU A 46 -4.23 13.75 5.66
N ALA A 47 -2.90 13.76 5.69
CA ALA A 47 -2.10 12.56 5.92
C ALA A 47 -2.33 11.98 7.32
N ASN A 48 -2.47 12.82 8.35
CA ASN A 48 -2.76 12.38 9.72
C ASN A 48 -4.16 11.74 9.83
N SER A 49 -5.17 12.37 9.23
CA SER A 49 -6.52 11.82 9.16
C SER A 49 -6.55 10.48 8.43
N LEU A 50 -5.81 10.37 7.32
CA LEU A 50 -5.70 9.12 6.57
C LEU A 50 -4.99 8.03 7.38
N PHE A 51 -3.90 8.37 8.07
CA PHE A 51 -3.17 7.46 8.95
C PHE A 51 -4.05 6.90 10.08
N LEU A 52 -4.85 7.77 10.73
CA LEU A 52 -5.71 7.40 11.85
C LEU A 52 -6.97 6.64 11.43
N ARG A 53 -7.59 7.03 10.31
CA ARG A 53 -8.89 6.47 9.87
C ARG A 53 -8.76 5.31 8.89
N ASN A 54 -7.74 5.31 8.04
CA ASN A 54 -7.56 4.32 6.97
C ASN A 54 -6.06 4.05 6.72
N ASN A 55 -5.45 3.36 7.69
CA ASN A 55 -4.04 3.02 7.66
C ASN A 55 -3.60 2.25 6.40
N PRO A 56 -4.39 1.30 5.83
CA PRO A 56 -4.05 0.64 4.57
C PRO A 56 -3.80 1.62 3.42
N VAL A 57 -4.71 2.57 3.21
CA VAL A 57 -4.57 3.57 2.13
C VAL A 57 -3.43 4.54 2.41
N PHE A 58 -3.18 4.89 3.68
CA PHE A 58 -2.00 5.66 4.06
C PHE A 58 -0.71 4.95 3.65
N ARG A 59 -0.59 3.65 3.91
CA ARG A 59 0.59 2.85 3.56
C ARG A 59 0.80 2.73 2.06
N GLU A 60 -0.27 2.52 1.30
CA GLU A 60 -0.22 2.49 -0.18
C GLU A 60 0.30 3.81 -0.73
N ARG A 61 -0.28 4.94 -0.29
CA ARG A 61 0.14 6.28 -0.75
C ARG A 61 1.57 6.63 -0.32
N ALA A 62 1.97 6.22 0.89
CA ALA A 62 3.35 6.37 1.37
C ALA A 62 4.33 5.56 0.49
N GLN A 63 3.96 4.34 0.11
CA GLN A 63 4.75 3.50 -0.80
C GLN A 63 4.85 4.13 -2.19
N GLU A 64 3.74 4.57 -2.78
CA GLU A 64 3.74 5.27 -4.08
C GLU A 64 4.70 6.47 -4.07
N TRP A 65 4.68 7.26 -3.00
CA TRP A 65 5.56 8.42 -2.86
C TRP A 65 7.03 8.02 -2.65
N ALA A 66 7.29 6.97 -1.87
CA ALA A 66 8.64 6.45 -1.68
C ALA A 66 9.26 5.98 -3.00
N VAL A 67 8.47 5.32 -3.86
CA VAL A 67 8.91 4.91 -5.20
C VAL A 67 9.17 6.13 -6.08
N LYS A 68 8.21 7.06 -6.13
CA LYS A 68 8.26 8.22 -7.02
C LYS A 68 9.36 9.22 -6.68
N TYR A 69 9.62 9.45 -5.40
CA TYR A 69 10.47 10.56 -4.94
C TYR A 69 11.72 10.12 -4.19
N ALA A 70 11.76 8.89 -3.63
CA ALA A 70 12.89 8.42 -2.84
C ALA A 70 13.64 7.23 -3.47
N GLY A 71 13.24 6.81 -4.69
CA GLY A 71 13.88 5.67 -5.36
C GLY A 71 13.74 4.37 -4.59
N ALA A 72 12.73 4.26 -3.72
CA ALA A 72 12.40 2.98 -3.12
C ALA A 72 12.11 1.98 -4.24
N PRO A 73 12.49 0.70 -4.08
CA PRO A 73 11.97 -0.31 -4.98
C PRO A 73 10.45 -0.12 -5.01
N ALA A 74 9.85 -0.19 -6.20
CA ALA A 74 8.45 -0.56 -6.25
C ALA A 74 8.39 -1.85 -5.47
N ALA A 75 8.01 -1.78 -4.18
CA ALA A 75 7.61 -2.94 -3.45
C ALA A 75 6.69 -3.63 -4.42
N GLU A 76 6.97 -4.90 -4.72
CA GLU A 76 5.96 -5.72 -5.35
C GLU A 76 4.71 -5.45 -4.52
N THR A 77 3.82 -4.62 -5.06
CA THR A 77 2.49 -4.52 -4.53
C THR A 77 2.01 -5.95 -4.53
N ASP A 78 1.19 -6.34 -3.57
CA ASP A 78 0.58 -7.66 -3.64
C ASP A 78 0.05 -7.90 -5.07
N SER A 79 -0.47 -6.85 -5.71
CA SER A 79 -0.80 -6.88 -7.14
C SER A 79 0.31 -7.24 -8.13
N ALA A 80 1.55 -6.76 -8.00
CA ALA A 80 2.63 -7.16 -8.90
C ALA A 80 2.90 -8.69 -8.83
N ARG A 81 2.81 -9.30 -7.64
CA ARG A 81 2.95 -10.76 -7.45
C ARG A 81 1.80 -11.56 -8.05
N TYR A 82 0.64 -10.92 -8.13
CA TYR A 82 -0.59 -11.44 -8.70
C TYR A 82 -0.87 -10.82 -10.09
N GLY A 83 0.15 -10.52 -10.90
CA GLY A 83 -0.05 -10.14 -12.31
C GLY A 83 -0.84 -8.83 -12.53
N GLY A 84 -0.85 -7.95 -11.55
CA GLY A 84 -1.58 -6.69 -11.49
C GLY A 84 -2.94 -6.78 -10.78
N TYR A 85 -3.41 -7.95 -10.35
CA TYR A 85 -4.69 -8.14 -9.65
C TYR A 85 -4.57 -7.91 -8.15
N ASN A 86 -5.64 -7.45 -7.50
CA ASN A 86 -5.65 -7.40 -6.03
C ASN A 86 -5.49 -8.82 -5.44
N ARG A 87 -4.73 -8.95 -4.36
CA ARG A 87 -4.56 -10.24 -3.67
C ARG A 87 -5.88 -10.86 -3.20
N ASN A 88 -6.79 -10.05 -2.65
CA ASN A 88 -8.07 -10.52 -2.13
C ASN A 88 -8.97 -11.14 -3.21
N LEU A 89 -8.72 -10.82 -4.49
CA LEU A 89 -9.42 -11.45 -5.62
C LEU A 89 -8.86 -12.83 -5.95
N ILE A 90 -7.57 -13.05 -5.75
CA ILE A 90 -6.87 -14.27 -6.16
C ILE A 90 -6.79 -15.29 -5.02
N GLU A 91 -6.62 -14.80 -3.79
CA GLU A 91 -6.40 -15.62 -2.61
C GLU A 91 -7.52 -16.63 -2.30
N PRO A 92 -8.82 -16.29 -2.47
CA PRO A 92 -9.90 -17.27 -2.31
C PRO A 92 -9.74 -18.49 -3.22
N PHE A 93 -9.28 -18.31 -4.47
CA PHE A 93 -9.05 -19.42 -5.41
C PHE A 93 -7.85 -20.27 -5.01
N ILE A 94 -6.81 -19.64 -4.45
CA ILE A 94 -5.65 -20.35 -3.90
C ILE A 94 -6.06 -21.18 -2.68
N GLU A 95 -6.89 -20.62 -1.79
CA GLU A 95 -7.43 -21.33 -0.62
C GLU A 95 -8.32 -22.53 -1.02
N MET A 96 -8.99 -22.45 -2.18
CA MET A 96 -9.73 -23.57 -2.77
C MET A 96 -8.83 -24.65 -3.39
N GLY A 97 -7.51 -24.42 -3.46
CA GLY A 97 -6.53 -25.39 -3.94
C GLY A 97 -6.05 -25.19 -5.38
N TYR A 98 -6.49 -24.12 -6.06
CA TYR A 98 -5.99 -23.79 -7.39
C TYR A 98 -4.60 -23.14 -7.31
N SER A 99 -3.74 -23.40 -8.29
CA SER A 99 -2.43 -22.74 -8.35
C SER A 99 -2.60 -21.28 -8.77
N LYS A 100 -1.76 -20.40 -8.21
CA LYS A 100 -1.75 -18.97 -8.58
C LYS A 100 -1.69 -18.76 -10.09
N ASP A 101 -0.84 -19.53 -10.78
CA ASP A 101 -0.62 -19.37 -12.22
C ASP A 101 -1.87 -19.73 -13.03
N ALA A 102 -2.61 -20.78 -12.64
CA ALA A 102 -3.88 -21.14 -13.27
C ALA A 102 -4.96 -20.06 -13.07
N VAL A 103 -5.02 -19.46 -11.88
CA VAL A 103 -5.96 -18.36 -11.59
C VAL A 103 -5.64 -17.12 -12.42
N LEU A 104 -4.36 -16.75 -12.54
CA LEU A 104 -3.95 -15.62 -13.37
C LEU A 104 -4.28 -15.84 -14.86
N GLU A 105 -4.10 -17.06 -15.35
CA GLU A 105 -4.45 -17.42 -16.73
C GLU A 105 -5.98 -17.36 -16.95
N ALA A 106 -6.77 -17.89 -16.02
CA ALA A 106 -8.23 -17.83 -16.09
C ALA A 106 -8.75 -16.38 -16.06
N PHE A 107 -8.20 -15.54 -15.19
CA PHE A 107 -8.55 -14.12 -15.11
C PHE A 107 -8.21 -13.38 -16.41
N GLN A 108 -7.06 -13.68 -17.01
CA GLN A 108 -6.66 -13.11 -18.30
C GLN A 108 -7.57 -13.56 -19.44
N TYR A 109 -7.98 -14.84 -19.44
CA TYR A 109 -8.86 -15.41 -20.46
C TYR A 109 -10.28 -14.82 -20.40
N VAL A 110 -10.86 -14.71 -19.20
CA VAL A 110 -12.18 -14.12 -18.97
C VAL A 110 -12.15 -12.59 -19.17
N GLY A 111 -10.98 -11.97 -19.10
CA GLY A 111 -10.81 -10.54 -19.30
C GLY A 111 -11.12 -9.72 -18.05
N ILE A 112 -10.85 -10.29 -16.87
CA ILE A 112 -11.01 -9.62 -15.59
C ILE A 112 -10.10 -8.39 -15.52
N ASP A 113 -10.67 -7.23 -15.17
CA ASP A 113 -9.93 -5.99 -15.06
C ASP A 113 -9.00 -5.99 -13.83
N ARG A 114 -7.81 -5.44 -13.99
CA ARG A 114 -6.83 -5.38 -12.90
C ARG A 114 -7.19 -4.34 -11.84
N ASN A 115 -8.09 -3.40 -12.15
CA ASN A 115 -8.54 -2.29 -11.32
C ASN A 115 -7.37 -1.52 -10.65
N ASN A 116 -6.24 -1.39 -11.37
CA ASN A 116 -4.98 -0.88 -10.84
C ASN A 116 -4.53 -1.52 -9.51
N GLY A 117 -4.85 -2.80 -9.29
CA GLY A 117 -4.56 -3.54 -8.06
C GLY A 117 -5.50 -3.22 -6.90
N LYS A 118 -6.55 -2.43 -7.10
CA LYS A 118 -7.56 -2.14 -6.06
C LYS A 118 -8.50 -3.31 -5.84
N ASP A 119 -8.91 -3.45 -4.59
CA ASP A 119 -9.86 -4.48 -4.17
C ASP A 119 -11.25 -4.20 -4.76
N TYR A 120 -11.91 -5.25 -5.22
CA TYR A 120 -13.31 -5.25 -5.64
C TYR A 120 -13.85 -6.68 -5.58
N THR A 121 -15.17 -6.84 -5.65
CA THR A 121 -15.80 -8.16 -5.67
C THR A 121 -16.15 -8.54 -7.10
N LEU A 122 -15.80 -9.76 -7.52
CA LEU A 122 -16.24 -10.29 -8.81
C LEU A 122 -17.76 -10.46 -8.81
N GLU A 123 -18.40 -10.03 -9.89
CA GLU A 123 -19.81 -10.34 -10.10
C GLU A 123 -19.98 -11.85 -10.33
N GLU A 124 -21.14 -12.38 -9.95
CA GLU A 124 -21.43 -13.83 -9.98
C GLU A 124 -21.28 -14.43 -11.39
N ALA A 125 -21.58 -13.65 -12.44
CA ALA A 125 -21.37 -14.06 -13.83
C ALA A 125 -19.88 -14.31 -14.14
N TYR A 126 -19.00 -13.37 -13.79
CA TYR A 126 -17.55 -13.52 -13.98
C TYR A 126 -16.96 -14.61 -13.10
N LEU A 127 -17.47 -14.79 -11.89
CA LEU A 127 -17.04 -15.86 -11.00
C LEU A 127 -17.36 -17.24 -11.58
N GLY A 128 -18.55 -17.41 -12.18
CA GLY A 128 -18.93 -18.62 -12.89
C GLY A 128 -17.99 -18.93 -14.06
N ASP A 129 -17.68 -17.93 -14.88
CA ASP A 129 -16.79 -18.09 -16.05
C ASP A 129 -15.35 -18.45 -15.64
N VAL A 130 -14.83 -17.80 -14.59
CA VAL A 130 -13.49 -18.10 -14.05
C VAL A 130 -13.43 -19.52 -13.50
N MET A 131 -14.46 -19.95 -12.76
CA MET A 131 -14.52 -21.29 -12.20
C MET A 131 -14.59 -22.36 -13.29
N LEU A 132 -15.40 -22.14 -14.32
CA LEU A 132 -15.49 -23.04 -15.47
C LEU A 132 -14.11 -23.18 -16.15
N ARG A 133 -13.41 -22.07 -16.35
CA ARG A 133 -12.08 -22.08 -16.97
C ARG A 133 -11.02 -22.79 -16.11
N LEU A 134 -11.14 -22.71 -14.79
CA LEU A 134 -10.27 -23.40 -13.84
C LEU A 134 -10.55 -24.90 -13.79
N SER A 135 -11.80 -25.33 -13.89
CA SER A 135 -12.16 -26.75 -13.93
C SER A 135 -11.76 -27.43 -15.23
N ASP A 136 -11.78 -26.71 -16.35
CA ASP A 136 -11.36 -27.24 -17.67
C ASP A 136 -9.84 -27.37 -17.81
N ALA A 137 -9.06 -26.79 -16.89
CA ALA A 137 -7.60 -26.76 -16.91
C ALA A 137 -6.92 -27.87 -16.07
N LEU A 138 -7.71 -28.71 -15.40
CA LEU A 138 -7.27 -29.87 -14.60
C LEU A 138 -7.28 -31.16 -15.41
#